data_AF-A0A8S0H9R9-F1
#
_entry.id   AF-A0A8S0H9R9-F1
#
_cell.length_a   1.000
_cell.length_b   1.000
_cell.length_c   1.000
_cell.angle_alpha   90.00
_cell.angle_beta   90.00
_cell.angle_gamma   90.00
#
_symmetry.space_group_name_H-M   'P 1'
#
loop_
_entity.id
_entity.type
_entity.pdbx_description
1 polymer ?
#
loop_
_entity_poly.entity_id
_entity_poly.type
_entity_poly.pdbx_seq_one_letter_code
_entity_poly.pdbx_strand_id
1 'polypeptide(L)'
;MHRHDTYAIGRTLHGVQSFQYRGGWRHSLPGATMVLHPDEAHDGEAGTHDGFHYRMLYVEPALIQQILGGQPLPFITGGLSNDPRLFAATEALLRGVDSPLDPLEQEDALFDLAHALNSVSGVAQSRQRFDYVAAERAREYIHSALDRTLTLEELAAHSGRDRWSLSRDFRLLFGTSPYRYLSMRRLDLVRALLVQGQSLANAALIAGFTDQSHMTRQFRQTYGLPPARWLKMLGR
;
A
#
# COMPACT_ATOMS: atom_id res chain seq x y z
N MET A 1 -6.00 24.50 -18.39
CA MET A 1 -4.92 24.32 -17.40
C MET A 1 -5.45 24.60 -16.00
N HIS A 2 -5.07 23.79 -15.02
CA HIS A 2 -5.49 23.85 -13.62
C HIS A 2 -4.38 23.32 -12.72
N ARG A 3 -4.55 23.41 -11.40
CA ARG A 3 -3.62 22.89 -10.38
C ARG A 3 -4.40 22.47 -9.14
N HIS A 4 -3.78 21.62 -8.33
CA HIS A 4 -4.32 21.13 -7.05
C HIS A 4 -3.25 21.27 -5.97
N ASP A 5 -3.67 21.38 -4.72
CA ASP A 5 -2.82 21.44 -3.52
C ASP A 5 -2.34 20.05 -3.05
N THR A 6 -2.76 18.98 -3.72
CA THR A 6 -2.41 17.59 -3.43
C THR A 6 -1.51 17.00 -4.51
N TYR A 7 -0.82 15.91 -4.16
CA TYR A 7 -0.26 15.03 -5.17
C TYR A 7 -1.40 14.37 -5.92
N ALA A 8 -1.42 14.50 -7.24
CA ALA A 8 -2.29 13.71 -8.10
C ALA A 8 -1.45 12.60 -8.74
N ILE A 9 -1.64 11.36 -8.27
CA ILE A 9 -0.84 10.19 -8.65
C ILE A 9 -1.76 9.18 -9.30
N GLY A 10 -1.42 8.70 -10.49
CA GLY A 10 -2.28 7.73 -11.12
C GLY A 10 -1.68 6.98 -12.28
N ARG A 11 -2.56 6.24 -12.94
CA ARG A 11 -2.22 5.14 -13.82
C ARG A 11 -3.11 5.17 -15.04
N THR A 12 -2.51 5.22 -16.22
CA THR A 12 -3.23 4.97 -17.45
C THR A 12 -3.48 3.46 -17.57
N LEU A 13 -4.73 3.08 -17.75
CA LEU A 13 -5.20 1.70 -17.89
C LEU A 13 -5.41 1.33 -19.36
N HIS A 14 -5.83 2.30 -20.17
CA HIS A 14 -6.09 2.13 -21.60
C HIS A 14 -5.85 3.45 -22.34
N GLY A 15 -5.46 3.36 -23.61
CA GLY A 15 -5.23 4.53 -24.47
C GLY A 15 -4.02 5.36 -24.04
N VAL A 16 -3.98 6.62 -24.48
CA VAL A 16 -2.88 7.55 -24.18
C VAL A 16 -3.44 8.79 -23.51
N GLN A 17 -2.98 9.08 -22.29
CA GLN A 17 -3.26 10.34 -21.63
C GLN A 17 -2.14 11.33 -21.95
N SER A 18 -2.45 12.41 -22.67
CA SER A 18 -1.52 13.49 -22.95
C SER A 18 -1.79 14.68 -22.04
N PHE A 19 -0.74 15.37 -21.62
CA PHE A 19 -0.87 16.56 -20.78
C PHE A 19 0.35 17.47 -20.91
N GLN A 20 0.13 18.77 -20.75
CA GLN A 20 1.19 19.73 -20.55
C GLN A 20 1.60 19.75 -19.08
N TYR A 21 2.91 19.66 -18.83
CA TYR A 21 3.46 19.73 -17.48
C TYR A 21 4.82 20.43 -17.50
N ARG A 22 4.91 21.54 -16.76
CA ARG A 22 6.12 22.38 -16.66
C ARG A 22 6.75 22.72 -18.02
N GLY A 23 5.91 23.19 -18.95
CA GLY A 23 6.34 23.70 -20.26
C GLY A 23 6.66 22.63 -21.31
N GLY A 24 6.36 21.35 -21.05
CA GLY A 24 6.53 20.28 -22.03
C GLY A 24 5.34 19.33 -22.09
N TRP A 25 5.11 18.78 -23.28
CA TRP A 25 4.15 17.69 -23.48
C TRP A 25 4.64 16.39 -22.84
N ARG A 26 3.69 15.66 -22.27
CA ARG A 26 3.86 14.33 -21.68
C ARG A 26 2.79 13.41 -22.21
N HIS A 27 3.13 12.14 -22.37
CA HIS A 27 2.23 11.10 -22.86
C HIS A 27 2.35 9.88 -21.95
N SER A 28 1.33 9.64 -21.14
CA SER A 28 1.23 8.48 -20.27
C SER A 28 0.60 7.33 -21.04
N LEU A 29 1.36 6.25 -21.21
CA LEU A 29 0.91 5.00 -21.83
C LEU A 29 0.36 4.04 -20.79
N PRO A 30 -0.43 3.01 -21.19
CA PRO A 30 -0.86 1.98 -20.27
C PRO A 30 0.36 1.34 -19.62
N GLY A 31 0.39 1.30 -18.28
CA GLY A 31 1.58 0.84 -17.56
C GLY A 31 2.46 1.95 -16.96
N ALA A 32 2.30 3.22 -17.35
CA ALA A 32 3.06 4.34 -16.79
C ALA A 32 2.38 4.91 -15.52
N THR A 33 3.19 5.35 -14.55
CA THR A 33 2.72 6.08 -13.38
C THR A 33 2.89 7.57 -13.60
N MET A 34 1.78 8.30 -13.58
CA MET A 34 1.77 9.76 -13.56
C MET A 34 1.88 10.26 -12.12
N VAL A 35 2.70 11.27 -11.91
CA VAL A 35 2.87 11.96 -10.63
C VAL A 35 2.86 13.45 -10.90
N LEU A 36 1.74 14.09 -10.63
CA LEU A 36 1.59 15.54 -10.71
C LEU A 36 1.85 16.09 -9.31
N HIS A 37 2.96 16.80 -9.19
CA HIS A 37 3.37 17.41 -7.92
C HIS A 37 2.37 18.50 -7.48
N PRO A 38 2.15 18.68 -6.16
CA PRO A 38 1.32 19.77 -5.63
C PRO A 38 1.67 21.13 -6.22
N ASP A 39 0.64 21.95 -6.42
CA ASP A 39 0.65 23.31 -6.99
C ASP A 39 1.19 23.45 -8.42
N GLU A 40 1.60 22.36 -9.07
CA GLU A 40 2.07 22.39 -10.45
C GLU A 40 0.90 22.41 -11.45
N ALA A 41 0.97 23.35 -12.37
CA ALA A 41 -0.07 23.52 -13.39
C ALA A 41 -0.01 22.43 -14.46
N HIS A 42 -1.19 21.91 -14.81
CA HIS A 42 -1.36 20.87 -15.82
C HIS A 42 -2.74 20.90 -16.46
N ASP A 43 -2.88 20.15 -17.54
CA ASP A 43 -4.15 19.82 -18.19
C ASP A 43 -4.19 18.31 -18.50
N GLY A 44 -5.10 17.89 -19.37
CA GLY A 44 -5.21 16.50 -19.77
C GLY A 44 -6.12 16.36 -20.98
N GLU A 45 -5.68 15.58 -21.96
CA GLU A 45 -6.43 15.26 -23.16
C GLU A 45 -6.11 13.84 -23.65
N ALA A 46 -6.93 13.34 -24.57
CA ALA A 46 -6.64 12.09 -25.25
C ALA A 46 -5.49 12.29 -26.24
N GLY A 47 -4.46 11.46 -26.15
CA GLY A 47 -3.35 11.48 -27.13
C GLY A 47 -3.70 10.84 -28.47
N THR A 48 -4.80 10.09 -28.55
CA THR A 48 -5.31 9.45 -29.77
C THR A 48 -6.82 9.56 -29.84
N HIS A 49 -7.40 9.20 -31.00
CA HIS A 49 -8.86 9.16 -31.19
C HIS A 49 -9.55 8.05 -30.37
N ASP A 50 -8.80 7.07 -29.87
CA ASP A 50 -9.33 5.96 -29.06
C ASP A 50 -9.66 6.36 -27.61
N GLY A 51 -9.38 7.60 -27.23
CA GLY A 51 -9.56 8.07 -25.86
C GLY A 51 -8.56 7.42 -24.89
N PHE A 52 -8.86 7.50 -23.59
CA PHE A 52 -8.02 6.93 -22.53
C PHE A 52 -8.82 6.71 -21.25
N HIS A 53 -8.43 5.70 -20.48
CA HIS A 53 -8.96 5.45 -19.14
C HIS A 53 -7.81 5.46 -18.15
N TYR A 54 -8.02 6.08 -16.99
CA TYR A 54 -7.03 6.14 -15.93
C TYR A 54 -7.70 6.10 -14.56
N ARG A 55 -6.91 5.84 -13.52
CA ARG A 55 -7.31 6.04 -12.12
C ARG A 55 -6.32 6.94 -11.42
N MET A 56 -6.80 7.81 -10.53
CA MET A 56 -5.99 8.74 -9.74
C MET A 56 -6.25 8.58 -8.25
N LEU A 57 -5.19 8.82 -7.50
CA LEU A 57 -5.16 9.07 -6.07
C LEU A 57 -4.80 10.53 -5.85
N TYR A 58 -5.47 11.15 -4.90
CA TYR A 58 -5.09 12.47 -4.39
C TYR A 58 -4.53 12.29 -2.99
N VAL A 59 -3.27 12.69 -2.79
CA VAL A 59 -2.57 12.49 -1.51
C VAL A 59 -2.10 13.83 -0.97
N GLU A 60 -2.47 14.11 0.28
CA GLU A 60 -2.06 15.33 0.96
C GLU A 60 -0.53 15.41 1.08
N PRO A 61 0.11 16.55 0.78
CA PRO A 61 1.55 16.67 0.87
C PRO A 61 2.06 16.49 2.32
N ALA A 62 1.28 16.93 3.30
CA ALA A 62 1.59 16.78 4.72
C ALA A 62 1.73 15.31 5.12
N LEU A 63 0.92 14.41 4.56
CA LEU A 63 1.00 12.98 4.82
C LEU A 63 2.32 12.38 4.31
N ILE A 64 2.73 12.74 3.09
CA ILE A 64 4.03 12.33 2.52
C ILE A 64 5.19 12.85 3.38
N GLN A 65 5.14 14.10 3.83
CA GLN A 65 6.17 14.67 4.70
C GLN A 65 6.23 13.94 6.06
N GLN A 66 5.09 13.65 6.68
CA GLN A 66 5.04 12.90 7.93
C GLN A 66 5.70 11.52 7.80
N ILE A 67 5.39 10.79 6.72
CA ILE A 67 5.98 9.47 6.47
C ILE A 67 7.49 9.57 6.26
N LEU A 68 7.94 10.56 5.49
CA LEU A 68 9.36 10.77 5.18
C LEU A 68 10.14 11.46 6.31
N GLY A 69 9.50 11.80 7.43
CA GLY A 69 10.16 12.45 8.56
C GLY A 69 10.58 13.90 8.28
N GLY A 70 9.70 14.67 7.62
CA GLY A 70 9.88 16.10 7.34
C GLY A 70 10.83 16.41 6.17
N GLN A 71 11.24 15.42 5.40
CA GLN A 71 12.04 15.64 4.20
C GLN A 71 11.25 16.41 3.12
N PRO A 72 11.95 17.11 2.20
CA PRO A 72 11.30 17.75 1.06
C PRO A 72 10.42 16.79 0.28
N LEU A 73 9.36 17.34 -0.29
CA LEU A 73 8.41 16.63 -1.13
C LEU A 73 9.12 16.00 -2.35
N PRO A 74 8.97 14.68 -2.57
CA PRO A 74 9.58 14.02 -3.72
C PRO A 74 9.05 14.56 -5.06
N PHE A 75 9.95 15.07 -5.89
CA PHE A 75 9.61 15.53 -7.23
C PHE A 75 9.99 14.50 -8.29
N ILE A 76 9.05 14.10 -9.13
CA ILE A 76 9.29 13.19 -10.25
C ILE A 76 9.49 14.02 -11.52
N THR A 77 10.71 14.00 -12.04
CA THR A 77 11.06 14.78 -13.24
C THR A 77 10.15 14.40 -14.41
N GLY A 78 9.47 15.41 -14.95
CA GLY A 78 8.54 15.23 -16.07
C GLY A 78 7.18 14.62 -15.68
N GLY A 79 6.93 14.32 -14.41
CA GLY A 79 5.64 13.83 -13.91
C GLY A 79 5.27 12.43 -14.40
N LEU A 80 6.21 11.67 -14.94
CA LEU A 80 6.02 10.29 -15.42
C LEU A 80 7.13 9.39 -14.90
N SER A 81 6.78 8.17 -14.52
CA SER A 81 7.73 7.14 -14.13
C SER A 81 7.27 5.75 -14.57
N ASN A 82 8.24 4.97 -15.04
CA ASN A 82 8.09 3.54 -15.33
C ASN A 82 8.76 2.67 -14.26
N ASP A 83 9.13 3.25 -13.10
CA ASP A 83 9.78 2.50 -12.03
C ASP A 83 8.81 1.46 -11.44
N PRO A 84 9.16 0.17 -11.42
CA PRO A 84 8.27 -0.90 -10.98
C PRO A 84 7.90 -0.80 -9.49
N ARG A 85 8.72 -0.12 -8.66
CA ARG A 85 8.42 0.07 -7.24
C ARG A 85 7.30 1.07 -7.06
N LEU A 86 7.35 2.18 -7.80
CA LEU A 86 6.30 3.18 -7.78
C LEU A 86 5.02 2.66 -8.44
N PHE A 87 5.14 1.86 -9.50
CA PHE A 87 4.01 1.09 -10.05
C PHE A 87 3.34 0.27 -8.94
N ALA A 88 4.10 -0.59 -8.25
CA ALA A 88 3.53 -1.52 -7.28
C ALA A 88 2.86 -0.81 -6.09
N ALA A 89 3.47 0.27 -5.62
CA ALA A 89 2.93 1.06 -4.51
C ALA A 89 1.64 1.79 -4.91
N THR A 90 1.59 2.42 -6.10
CA THR A 90 0.38 3.08 -6.60
C THR A 90 -0.75 2.08 -6.87
N GLU A 91 -0.45 0.91 -7.45
CA GLU A 91 -1.47 -0.14 -7.70
C GLU A 91 -2.02 -0.75 -6.41
N ALA A 92 -1.26 -0.80 -5.30
CA ALA A 92 -1.81 -1.17 -4.00
C ALA A 92 -2.88 -0.16 -3.54
N LEU A 93 -2.56 1.13 -3.67
CA LEU A 93 -3.48 2.29 -3.62
C LEU A 93 -4.80 2.08 -4.36
N LEU A 94 -4.67 1.96 -5.68
CA LEU A 94 -5.78 2.02 -6.61
C LEU A 94 -6.70 0.79 -6.57
N ARG A 95 -6.24 -0.34 -6.03
CA ARG A 95 -7.11 -1.49 -5.76
C ARG A 95 -8.12 -1.21 -4.65
N GLY A 96 -7.82 -0.28 -3.75
CA GLY A 96 -8.73 0.20 -2.72
C GLY A 96 -10.05 0.78 -3.25
N VAL A 97 -10.06 1.21 -4.52
CA VAL A 97 -11.25 1.76 -5.19
C VAL A 97 -12.34 0.70 -5.42
N ASP A 98 -11.93 -0.53 -5.77
CA ASP A 98 -12.87 -1.63 -6.05
C ASP A 98 -13.20 -2.44 -4.79
N SER A 99 -12.25 -2.49 -3.85
CA SER A 99 -12.37 -3.22 -2.58
C SER A 99 -11.68 -2.40 -1.49
N PRO A 100 -12.42 -1.91 -0.48
CA PRO A 100 -11.83 -1.19 0.64
C PRO A 100 -10.66 -1.97 1.26
N LEU A 101 -9.60 -1.23 1.61
CA LEU A 101 -8.45 -1.77 2.33
C LEU A 101 -8.73 -1.74 3.84
N ASP A 102 -8.13 -2.67 4.57
CA ASP A 102 -8.10 -2.55 6.04
C ASP A 102 -7.31 -1.29 6.44
N PRO A 103 -7.61 -0.64 7.58
CA PRO A 103 -6.90 0.56 8.01
C PRO A 103 -5.37 0.41 8.03
N LEU A 104 -4.86 -0.69 8.61
CA LEU A 104 -3.42 -0.97 8.65
C LEU A 104 -2.83 -1.29 7.27
N GLU A 105 -3.61 -1.89 6.36
CA GLU A 105 -3.20 -2.14 4.97
C GLU A 105 -3.04 -0.81 4.23
N GLN A 106 -3.99 0.11 4.40
CA GLN A 106 -3.97 1.43 3.80
C GLN A 106 -2.75 2.23 4.30
N GLU A 107 -2.48 2.24 5.61
CA GLU A 107 -1.32 2.93 6.18
C GLU A 107 0.00 2.33 5.67
N ASP A 108 0.09 1.00 5.54
CA ASP A 108 1.26 0.36 4.95
C ASP A 108 1.44 0.69 3.47
N ALA A 109 0.36 0.78 2.70
CA ALA A 109 0.42 1.11 1.28
C ALA A 109 0.76 2.60 1.07
N LEU A 110 0.32 3.49 1.96
CA LEU A 110 0.74 4.90 1.99
C LEU A 110 2.23 5.03 2.30
N PHE A 111 2.72 4.25 3.27
CA PHE A 111 4.15 4.19 3.60
C PHE A 111 4.97 3.76 2.38
N ASP A 112 4.57 2.65 1.74
CA ASP A 112 5.25 2.11 0.56
C ASP A 112 5.22 3.14 -0.62
N LEU A 113 4.11 3.88 -0.81
CA LEU A 113 4.00 4.94 -1.82
C LEU A 113 4.96 6.11 -1.57
N ALA A 114 4.99 6.66 -0.36
CA ALA A 114 5.86 7.79 -0.04
C ALA A 114 7.35 7.43 -0.21
N HIS A 115 7.74 6.24 0.23
CA HIS A 115 9.11 5.75 0.07
C HIS A 115 9.46 5.43 -1.39
N ALA A 116 8.51 4.92 -2.19
CA ALA A 116 8.72 4.72 -3.62
C ALA A 116 8.89 6.06 -4.35
N LEU A 117 8.06 7.06 -4.07
CA LEU A 117 8.19 8.42 -4.59
C LEU A 117 9.58 9.00 -4.25
N ASN A 118 9.98 8.94 -2.98
CA ASN A 118 11.29 9.42 -2.55
C ASN A 118 12.44 8.70 -3.28
N SER A 119 12.36 7.37 -3.41
CA SER A 119 13.41 6.62 -4.10
C SER A 119 13.51 6.95 -5.58
N VAL A 120 12.40 7.21 -6.27
CA VAL A 120 12.40 7.55 -7.71
C VAL A 120 12.85 9.00 -7.93
N SER A 121 12.56 9.90 -6.99
CA SER A 121 13.00 11.30 -7.06
C SER A 121 14.52 11.50 -6.96
N GLY A 122 15.28 10.45 -6.62
CA GLY A 122 16.73 10.51 -6.46
C GLY A 122 17.19 11.12 -5.13
N VAL A 123 16.26 11.46 -4.22
CA VAL A 123 16.59 11.95 -2.88
C VAL A 123 17.14 10.80 -2.04
N ALA A 124 18.38 10.97 -1.57
CA ALA A 124 19.04 9.99 -0.72
C ALA A 124 18.27 9.81 0.60
N GLN A 125 18.04 8.56 0.99
CA GLN A 125 17.43 8.26 2.28
C GLN A 125 18.43 8.51 3.40
N SER A 126 18.05 9.33 4.38
CA SER A 126 18.82 9.45 5.61
C SER A 126 18.80 8.13 6.38
N ARG A 127 19.96 7.71 6.91
CA ARG A 127 20.00 6.57 7.85
C ARG A 127 19.41 7.04 9.17
N GLN A 128 18.26 6.49 9.53
CA GLN A 128 17.62 6.75 10.81
C GLN A 128 17.91 5.63 11.80
N ARG A 129 18.00 5.98 13.09
CA ARG A 129 18.09 4.99 14.17
C ARG A 129 16.76 4.26 14.29
N PHE A 130 16.82 2.94 14.37
CA PHE A 130 15.67 2.08 14.64
C PHE A 130 15.53 1.82 16.14
N ASP A 131 14.31 1.53 16.59
CA ASP A 131 14.02 1.10 17.95
C ASP A 131 13.55 -0.37 17.94
N TYR A 132 14.45 -1.27 18.34
CA TYR A 132 14.17 -2.71 18.40
C TYR A 132 13.11 -3.05 19.46
N VAL A 133 13.16 -2.40 20.63
CA VAL A 133 12.25 -2.68 21.73
C VAL A 133 10.82 -2.27 21.36
N ALA A 134 10.68 -1.11 20.73
CA ALA A 134 9.37 -0.66 20.21
C ALA A 134 8.82 -1.62 19.14
N ALA A 135 9.66 -2.04 18.19
CA ALA A 135 9.26 -2.96 17.13
C ALA A 135 8.83 -4.34 17.69
N GLU A 136 9.56 -4.88 18.67
CA GLU A 136 9.19 -6.12 19.36
C GLU A 136 7.87 -5.98 20.13
N ARG A 137 7.65 -4.88 20.86
CA ARG A 137 6.37 -4.62 21.55
C ARG A 137 5.19 -4.60 20.58
N ALA A 138 5.35 -3.96 19.41
CA ALA A 138 4.32 -3.97 18.38
C ALA A 138 4.07 -5.39 17.85
N ARG A 139 5.13 -6.18 17.65
CA ARG A 139 5.04 -7.58 17.23
C ARG A 139 4.28 -8.43 18.27
N GLU A 140 4.62 -8.30 19.54
CA GLU A 140 3.93 -8.99 20.65
C GLU A 140 2.45 -8.60 20.71
N TYR A 141 2.14 -7.32 20.57
CA TYR A 141 0.78 -6.84 20.57
C TYR A 141 -0.04 -7.40 19.38
N ILE A 142 0.55 -7.46 18.18
CA ILE A 142 -0.07 -8.14 17.02
C ILE A 142 -0.45 -9.58 17.37
N HIS A 143 0.44 -10.34 18.02
CA HIS A 143 0.14 -11.73 18.43
C HIS A 143 -1.00 -11.82 19.44
N SER A 144 -1.11 -10.84 20.33
CA SER A 144 -2.17 -10.82 21.36
C SER A 144 -3.55 -10.41 20.84
N ALA A 145 -3.63 -9.85 19.64
CA ALA A 145 -4.84 -9.20 19.11
C ALA A 145 -5.15 -9.57 17.65
N LEU A 146 -4.87 -10.83 17.26
CA LEU A 146 -5.09 -11.30 15.89
C LEU A 146 -6.58 -11.30 15.46
N ASP A 147 -7.50 -11.41 16.41
CA ASP A 147 -8.94 -11.60 16.23
C ASP A 147 -9.73 -10.30 15.94
N ARG A 148 -9.07 -9.14 15.96
CA ARG A 148 -9.73 -7.84 15.72
C ARG A 148 -8.96 -6.93 14.78
N THR A 149 -9.63 -5.99 14.15
CA THR A 149 -8.97 -4.96 13.32
C THR A 149 -7.97 -4.17 14.15
N LEU A 150 -6.75 -4.02 13.62
CA LEU A 150 -5.67 -3.22 14.20
C LEU A 150 -5.37 -2.03 13.29
N THR A 151 -4.91 -0.95 13.89
CA THR A 151 -4.42 0.26 13.21
C THR A 151 -2.95 0.50 13.54
N LEU A 152 -2.22 1.22 12.69
CA LEU A 152 -0.81 1.54 12.98
C LEU A 152 -0.70 2.47 14.19
N GLU A 153 -1.71 3.32 14.42
CA GLU A 153 -1.81 4.19 15.59
C GLU A 153 -1.90 3.38 16.90
N GLU A 154 -2.67 2.28 16.94
CA GLU A 154 -2.69 1.39 18.10
C GLU A 154 -1.32 0.72 18.33
N LEU A 155 -0.66 0.26 17.26
CA LEU A 155 0.69 -0.31 17.36
C LEU A 155 1.70 0.73 17.89
N ALA A 156 1.57 1.98 17.43
CA ALA A 156 2.37 3.11 17.87
C ALA A 156 2.18 3.39 19.36
N ALA A 157 0.92 3.47 19.80
CA ALA A 157 0.57 3.70 21.20
C ALA A 157 1.12 2.60 22.13
N HIS A 158 1.03 1.34 21.73
CA HIS A 158 1.54 0.21 22.53
C HIS A 158 3.07 0.09 22.53
N SER A 159 3.75 0.55 21.48
CA SER A 159 5.20 0.47 21.37
C SER A 159 5.92 1.67 22.00
N GLY A 160 5.25 2.82 22.11
CA GLY A 160 5.85 4.09 22.52
C GLY A 160 6.63 4.79 21.40
N ARG A 161 6.36 4.44 20.15
CA ARG A 161 7.04 4.92 18.95
C ARG A 161 6.02 5.54 18.00
N ASP A 162 6.34 6.66 17.35
CA ASP A 162 5.43 7.26 16.36
C ASP A 162 5.14 6.29 15.22
N ARG A 163 3.92 6.35 14.68
CA ARG A 163 3.39 5.37 13.71
C ARG A 163 4.30 5.13 12.50
N TRP A 164 4.85 6.19 11.90
CA TRP A 164 5.66 6.08 10.69
C TRP A 164 7.06 5.57 10.99
N SER A 165 7.65 5.97 12.12
CA SER A 165 8.90 5.37 12.57
C SER A 165 8.74 3.92 12.98
N LEU A 166 7.64 3.56 13.65
CA LEU A 166 7.35 2.17 13.96
C LEU A 166 7.22 1.33 12.69
N SER A 167 6.45 1.81 11.71
CA SER A 167 6.26 1.14 10.42
C SER A 167 7.57 0.90 9.67
N ARG A 168 8.48 1.87 9.72
CA ARG A 168 9.85 1.77 9.19
C ARG A 168 10.71 0.80 9.99
N ASP A 169 10.75 0.94 11.31
CA ASP A 169 11.57 0.13 12.22
C ASP A 169 11.15 -1.35 12.12
N PHE A 170 9.85 -1.62 12.05
CA PHE A 170 9.27 -2.96 11.86
C PHE A 170 9.73 -3.60 10.53
N ARG A 171 9.70 -2.85 9.42
CA ARG A 171 10.21 -3.31 8.11
C ARG A 171 11.71 -3.60 8.15
N LEU A 172 12.49 -2.72 8.78
CA LEU A 172 13.93 -2.89 8.90
C LEU A 172 14.32 -4.12 9.72
N LEU A 173 13.59 -4.39 10.81
CA LEU A 173 13.94 -5.43 11.77
C LEU A 173 13.33 -6.80 11.46
N PHE A 174 12.13 -6.83 10.89
CA PHE A 174 11.40 -8.08 10.60
C PHE A 174 11.29 -8.39 9.10
N GLY A 175 11.85 -7.55 8.23
CA GLY A 175 11.88 -7.75 6.78
C GLY A 175 10.50 -7.66 6.10
N THR A 176 9.47 -7.22 6.82
CA THR A 176 8.08 -7.15 6.32
C THR A 176 7.34 -6.00 7.00
N SER A 177 6.20 -5.61 6.45
CA SER A 177 5.37 -4.55 7.03
C SER A 177 4.47 -5.08 8.17
N PRO A 178 4.00 -4.22 9.09
CA PRO A 178 3.05 -4.61 10.13
C PRO A 178 1.80 -5.32 9.60
N TYR A 179 1.16 -4.80 8.54
CA TYR A 179 -0.01 -5.45 7.93
C TYR A 179 0.34 -6.81 7.34
N ARG A 180 1.41 -6.91 6.54
CA ARG A 180 1.83 -8.18 5.92
C ARG A 180 2.16 -9.23 6.99
N TYR A 181 2.76 -8.81 8.11
CA TYR A 181 3.01 -9.67 9.26
C TYR A 181 1.71 -10.16 9.91
N LEU A 182 0.80 -9.24 10.25
CA LEU A 182 -0.52 -9.57 10.81
C LEU A 182 -1.28 -10.53 9.90
N SER A 183 -1.41 -10.19 8.62
CA SER A 183 -2.12 -11.02 7.62
C SER A 183 -1.54 -12.43 7.52
N MET A 184 -0.21 -12.58 7.54
CA MET A 184 0.41 -13.91 7.55
C MET A 184 0.03 -14.71 8.80
N ARG A 185 0.06 -14.11 10.00
CA ARG A 185 -0.32 -14.78 11.25
C ARG A 185 -1.79 -15.18 11.28
N ARG A 186 -2.67 -14.32 10.75
CA ARG A 186 -4.08 -14.65 10.57
C ARG A 186 -4.27 -15.82 9.60
N LEU A 187 -3.55 -15.82 8.49
CA LEU A 187 -3.60 -16.93 7.53
C LEU A 187 -3.05 -18.24 8.11
N ASP A 188 -2.02 -18.18 8.96
CA ASP A 188 -1.53 -19.34 9.71
C ASP A 188 -2.65 -19.93 10.59
N LEU A 189 -3.37 -19.07 11.32
CA LEU A 189 -4.51 -19.46 12.14
C LEU A 189 -5.66 -20.03 11.29
N VAL A 190 -6.00 -19.40 10.15
CA VAL A 190 -6.99 -19.94 9.21
C VAL A 190 -6.61 -21.35 8.78
N ARG A 191 -5.36 -21.59 8.35
CA ARG A 191 -4.91 -22.92 7.95
C ARG A 191 -5.12 -23.95 9.07
N ALA A 192 -4.76 -23.62 10.31
CA ALA A 192 -4.96 -24.49 11.46
C ALA A 192 -6.45 -24.81 11.70
N LEU A 193 -7.31 -23.80 11.66
CA LEU A 193 -8.76 -23.95 11.87
C LEU A 193 -9.42 -24.78 10.76
N LEU A 194 -9.05 -24.56 9.51
CA LEU A 194 -9.58 -25.34 8.39
C LEU A 194 -9.18 -26.81 8.47
N VAL A 195 -7.93 -27.08 8.86
CA VAL A 195 -7.49 -28.47 9.12
C VAL A 195 -8.34 -29.08 10.23
N GLN A 196 -8.71 -28.32 11.27
CA GLN A 196 -9.60 -28.80 12.34
C GLN A 196 -11.08 -28.94 11.94
N GLY A 197 -11.44 -28.67 10.68
CA GLY A 197 -12.81 -28.83 10.17
C GLY A 197 -13.70 -27.61 10.34
N GLN A 198 -13.15 -26.44 10.70
CA GLN A 198 -13.93 -25.21 10.70
C GLN A 198 -14.35 -24.82 9.28
N SER A 199 -15.52 -24.18 9.16
CA SER A 199 -15.96 -23.60 7.90
C SER A 199 -15.08 -22.41 7.51
N LEU A 200 -15.02 -22.06 6.21
CA LEU A 200 -14.29 -20.89 5.73
C LEU A 200 -14.77 -19.59 6.40
N ALA A 201 -16.07 -19.46 6.63
CA ALA A 201 -16.67 -18.31 7.29
C ALA A 201 -16.23 -18.21 8.76
N ASN A 202 -16.29 -19.31 9.51
CA ASN A 202 -15.86 -19.33 10.92
C ASN A 202 -14.35 -19.11 11.04
N ALA A 203 -13.55 -19.73 10.17
CA ALA A 203 -12.11 -19.54 10.17
C ALA A 203 -11.72 -18.08 9.88
N ALA A 204 -12.40 -17.42 8.95
CA ALA A 204 -12.20 -15.99 8.68
C ALA A 204 -12.53 -15.13 9.90
N LEU A 205 -13.69 -15.36 10.53
CA LEU A 205 -14.13 -14.63 11.72
C LEU A 205 -13.18 -14.80 12.90
N ILE A 206 -12.83 -16.05 13.25
CA ILE A 206 -11.92 -16.35 14.37
C ILE A 206 -10.53 -15.77 14.14
N ALA A 207 -10.04 -15.77 12.90
CA ALA A 207 -8.75 -15.19 12.55
C ALA A 207 -8.78 -13.67 12.38
N GLY A 208 -9.90 -13.00 12.64
CA GLY A 208 -10.00 -11.53 12.61
C GLY A 208 -10.02 -10.92 11.22
N PHE A 209 -10.42 -11.67 10.18
CA PHE A 209 -10.70 -11.08 8.86
C PHE A 209 -12.08 -10.43 8.85
N THR A 210 -12.20 -9.30 8.16
CA THR A 210 -13.46 -8.55 7.96
C THR A 210 -14.57 -9.43 7.39
N ASP A 211 -14.23 -10.30 6.43
CA ASP A 211 -15.15 -11.30 5.88
C ASP A 211 -14.39 -12.47 5.20
N GLN A 212 -15.14 -13.50 4.81
CA GLN A 212 -14.60 -14.68 4.13
C GLN A 212 -13.98 -14.36 2.76
N SER A 213 -14.54 -13.40 2.02
CA SER A 213 -14.06 -13.01 0.69
C SER A 213 -12.71 -12.31 0.78
N HIS A 214 -12.54 -11.43 1.77
CA HIS A 214 -11.27 -10.81 2.11
C HIS A 214 -10.24 -11.87 2.49
N MET A 215 -10.57 -12.76 3.43
CA MET A 215 -9.70 -13.88 3.80
C MET A 215 -9.29 -14.72 2.58
N THR A 216 -10.24 -15.07 1.72
CA THR A 216 -9.99 -15.88 0.51
C THR A 216 -9.05 -15.18 -0.47
N ARG A 217 -9.21 -13.86 -0.64
CA ARG A 217 -8.33 -13.05 -1.48
C ARG A 217 -6.90 -13.03 -0.94
N GLN A 218 -6.73 -12.73 0.36
CA GLN A 218 -5.42 -12.72 1.01
C GLN A 218 -4.77 -14.11 0.98
N PHE A 219 -5.55 -15.17 1.21
CA PHE A 219 -5.09 -16.55 1.13
C PHE A 219 -4.58 -16.88 -0.28
N ARG A 220 -5.34 -16.53 -1.31
CA ARG A 220 -4.93 -16.75 -2.71
C ARG A 220 -3.68 -15.95 -3.08
N GLN A 221 -3.59 -14.70 -2.65
CA GLN A 221 -2.39 -13.87 -2.90
C GLN A 221 -1.15 -14.45 -2.23
N THR A 222 -1.30 -15.02 -1.04
CA THR A 222 -0.20 -15.56 -0.24
C THR A 222 0.22 -16.97 -0.69
N TYR A 223 -0.73 -17.85 -0.97
CA TYR A 223 -0.48 -19.27 -1.24
C TYR A 223 -0.71 -19.69 -2.70
N GLY A 224 -1.06 -18.74 -3.58
CA GLY A 224 -1.29 -18.97 -5.01
C GLY A 224 -2.61 -19.68 -5.36
N LEU A 225 -3.38 -20.15 -4.37
CA LEU A 225 -4.63 -20.87 -4.59
C LEU A 225 -5.67 -20.61 -3.49
N PRO A 226 -6.98 -20.76 -3.76
CA PRO A 226 -8.03 -20.54 -2.75
C PRO A 226 -8.01 -21.58 -1.62
N PRO A 227 -8.47 -21.22 -0.40
CA PRO A 227 -8.40 -22.08 0.78
C PRO A 227 -9.14 -23.42 0.62
N ALA A 228 -10.29 -23.43 -0.06
CA ALA A 228 -11.03 -24.67 -0.34
C ALA A 228 -10.24 -25.65 -1.22
N ARG A 229 -9.47 -25.14 -2.19
CA ARG A 229 -8.61 -25.97 -3.04
C ARG A 229 -7.39 -26.46 -2.25
N TRP A 230 -6.84 -25.62 -1.39
CA TRP A 230 -5.74 -25.96 -0.50
C TRP A 230 -6.11 -27.12 0.43
N LEU A 231 -7.29 -27.06 1.05
CA LEU A 231 -7.76 -28.11 1.96
C LEU A 231 -7.93 -29.46 1.25
N LYS A 232 -8.52 -29.46 0.04
CA LYS A 232 -8.64 -30.66 -0.80
C LYS A 232 -7.28 -31.29 -1.14
N MET A 233 -6.24 -30.49 -1.36
CA MET A 233 -4.88 -30.99 -1.62
C MET A 233 -4.25 -31.69 -0.41
N LEU A 234 -4.74 -31.41 0.81
CA LEU A 234 -4.33 -32.09 2.03
C LEU A 234 -5.13 -33.37 2.31
N GLY A 235 -6.04 -33.77 1.41
CA GLY A 235 -6.90 -34.94 1.59
C GLY A 235 -8.02 -34.72 2.61
N ARG A 236 -8.44 -33.47 2.82
CA ARG A 236 -9.55 -33.08 3.70
C ARG A 236 -10.66 -32.37 2.93
#